data_AF-A0A239ELJ0-F1
#
_entry.id   AF-A0A239ELJ0-F1
#
_cell.length_a   1.000
_cell.length_b   1.000
_cell.length_c   1.000
_cell.angle_alpha   90.00
_cell.angle_beta   90.00
_cell.angle_gamma   90.00
#
_symmetry.space_group_name_H-M   'P 1'
#
loop_
_entity.id
_entity.type
_entity.pdbx_description
1 polymer ?
#
loop_
_entity_poly.entity_id
_entity_poly.type
_entity_poly.pdbx_seq_one_letter_code
_entity_poly.pdbx_strand_id
1 'polypeptide(L)'
;MHEEMSVAVEEEWLAELCDKLHDLCQPLTALQCRLEIGMMHGRLDTMRAAIEEALHECERMNNRVHTMQTLLSRVLERQQKERRS
;
A
#
# COMPACT_ATOMS: atom_id res chain seq x y z
N MET A 1 23.21 -20.47 -13.64
CA MET A 1 23.52 -20.02 -12.27
C MET A 1 23.40 -18.52 -12.04
N HIS A 2 24.14 -17.61 -12.71
CA HIS A 2 23.93 -16.16 -12.47
C HIS A 2 22.58 -15.64 -13.01
N GLU A 3 22.11 -16.15 -14.14
CA GLU A 3 20.80 -15.80 -14.72
C GLU A 3 19.62 -16.37 -13.92
N GLU A 4 19.70 -17.64 -13.48
CA GLU A 4 18.66 -18.27 -12.67
C GLU A 4 18.49 -17.62 -11.28
N MET A 5 19.59 -17.11 -10.70
CA MET A 5 19.56 -16.40 -9.43
C MET A 5 18.98 -14.99 -9.56
N SER A 6 19.06 -14.38 -10.75
CA SER A 6 18.41 -13.09 -11.06
C SER A 6 16.89 -13.24 -11.16
N VAL A 7 16.42 -14.31 -11.81
CA VAL A 7 14.98 -14.55 -12.01
C VAL A 7 14.28 -14.93 -10.70
N ALA A 8 14.92 -15.73 -9.85
CA ALA A 8 14.36 -16.11 -8.55
C ALA A 8 14.19 -14.90 -7.60
N VAL A 9 15.11 -13.94 -7.64
CA VAL A 9 15.02 -12.70 -6.86
C VAL A 9 13.89 -11.80 -7.35
N GLU A 10 13.63 -11.77 -8.66
CA GLU A 10 12.52 -11.01 -9.25
C GLU A 10 11.14 -11.58 -8.90
N GLU A 11 10.98 -12.91 -8.87
CA GLU A 11 9.73 -13.58 -8.47
C GLU A 11 9.41 -13.37 -6.98
N GLU A 12 10.41 -13.48 -6.10
CA GLU A 12 10.25 -13.22 -4.66
C GLU A 12 9.84 -11.76 -4.40
N TRP A 13 10.43 -10.82 -5.14
CA TRP A 13 10.08 -9.40 -5.06
C TRP A 13 8.65 -9.10 -5.53
N LEU A 14 8.22 -9.73 -6.62
CA LEU A 14 6.87 -9.61 -7.14
C LEU A 14 5.83 -10.16 -6.17
N ALA A 15 6.12 -11.29 -5.51
CA ALA A 15 5.26 -11.87 -4.49
C ALA A 15 5.11 -10.93 -3.28
N GLU A 16 6.22 -10.38 -2.77
CA GLU A 16 6.17 -9.44 -1.64
C GLU A 16 5.39 -8.17 -2.01
N LEU A 17 5.57 -7.64 -3.22
CA LEU A 17 4.82 -6.48 -3.70
C LEU A 17 3.31 -6.79 -3.83
N CYS A 18 2.94 -7.98 -4.31
CA CYS A 18 1.55 -8.41 -4.42
C CYS A 18 0.90 -8.53 -3.04
N ASP A 19 1.59 -9.09 -2.05
CA ASP A 19 1.10 -9.16 -0.67
C ASP A 19 0.90 -7.76 -0.08
N LYS A 20 1.88 -6.86 -0.28
CA LYS A 20 1.78 -5.46 0.14
C LYS A 20 0.64 -4.70 -0.53
N LEU A 21 0.38 -4.95 -1.81
CA LEU A 21 -0.75 -4.39 -2.55
C LEU A 21 -2.08 -4.94 -2.05
N HIS A 22 -2.17 -6.25 -1.82
CA HIS A 22 -3.36 -6.87 -1.26
C HIS A 22 -3.72 -6.28 0.11
N ASP A 23 -2.72 -6.13 0.96
CA ASP A 23 -2.77 -5.49 2.27
C ASP A 23 -3.33 -4.06 2.23
N LEU A 24 -3.13 -3.32 1.12
CA LEU A 24 -3.65 -1.98 0.89
C LEU A 24 -5.06 -1.98 0.29
N CYS A 25 -5.39 -2.94 -0.56
CA CYS A 25 -6.71 -3.05 -1.18
C CYS A 25 -7.82 -3.35 -0.16
N GLN A 26 -7.55 -4.19 0.85
CA GLN A 26 -8.53 -4.55 1.86
C GLN A 26 -9.08 -3.34 2.66
N PRO A 27 -8.25 -2.47 3.27
CA PRO A 27 -8.74 -1.28 3.96
C PRO A 27 -9.39 -0.28 3.00
N LEU A 28 -8.93 -0.19 1.75
CA LEU A 28 -9.56 0.66 0.73
C LEU A 28 -10.99 0.22 0.40
N THR A 29 -11.22 -1.08 0.24
CA THR A 29 -12.57 -1.62 0.03
C THR A 29 -13.46 -1.38 1.24
N ALA A 30 -12.96 -1.64 2.46
CA ALA A 30 -13.72 -1.39 3.69
C ALA A 30 -14.07 0.09 3.87
N LEU A 31 -13.17 0.98 3.45
CA LEU A 31 -13.38 2.42 3.43
C LEU A 31 -14.49 2.82 2.46
N GLN A 32 -14.44 2.34 1.21
CA GLN A 32 -15.47 2.61 0.20
C GLN A 32 -16.86 2.19 0.68
N CYS A 33 -16.99 0.97 1.23
CA CYS A 33 -18.26 0.49 1.75
C CYS A 33 -18.81 1.38 2.89
N ARG A 34 -17.95 1.85 3.81
CA ARG A 34 -18.38 2.71 4.91
C ARG A 34 -18.89 4.08 4.43
N LEU A 35 -18.22 4.66 3.44
CA LEU A 35 -18.67 5.91 2.82
C LEU A 35 -20.00 5.74 2.09
N GLU A 36 -20.15 4.66 1.31
CA GLU A 36 -21.41 4.33 0.63
C GLU A 36 -22.56 4.14 1.62
N ILE A 37 -22.34 3.43 2.73
CA ILE A 37 -23.33 3.26 3.80
C ILE A 37 -23.68 4.61 4.43
N GLY A 38 -22.69 5.46 4.73
CA GLY A 38 -22.91 6.81 5.25
C GLY A 38 -23.75 7.68 4.31
N MET A 39 -23.47 7.61 3.01
CA MET A 39 -24.24 8.28 1.96
C MET A 39 -25.68 7.77 1.86
N MET A 40 -25.89 6.45 1.92
CA MET A 40 -27.22 5.83 1.87
C MET A 40 -28.12 6.24 3.04
N HIS A 41 -27.56 6.45 4.24
CA HIS A 41 -28.33 6.89 5.39
C HIS A 41 -28.84 8.34 5.26
N GLY A 42 -28.18 9.17 4.44
CA GLY A 42 -28.62 10.54 4.14
C GLY A 42 -28.60 11.51 5.33
N ARG A 43 -28.04 11.11 6.48
CA ARG A 43 -27.94 11.95 7.68
C ARG A 43 -26.54 12.56 7.81
N LEU A 44 -26.48 13.80 8.29
CA LEU A 44 -25.21 14.53 8.45
C LEU A 44 -24.30 13.89 9.49
N ASP A 45 -24.85 13.35 10.57
CA ASP A 45 -24.12 12.65 11.62
C ASP A 45 -23.47 11.35 11.11
N THR A 46 -24.22 10.55 10.33
CA THR A 46 -23.70 9.31 9.74
C THR A 46 -22.64 9.57 8.68
N MET A 47 -22.82 10.63 7.87
CA MET A 47 -21.83 11.02 6.88
C MET A 47 -20.55 11.56 7.53
N ARG A 48 -20.68 12.37 8.60
CA ARG A 48 -19.51 12.87 9.34
C ARG A 48 -18.70 11.72 9.96
N ALA A 49 -19.37 10.77 10.62
CA ALA A 49 -18.71 9.59 11.18
C ALA A 49 -18.00 8.75 10.10
N ALA A 50 -18.66 8.52 8.96
CA ALA A 50 -18.05 7.81 7.84
C ALA A 50 -16.82 8.54 7.27
N ILE A 51 -16.86 9.87 7.19
CA ILE A 51 -15.71 10.70 6.75
C ILE A 51 -14.57 10.67 7.78
N GLU A 52 -14.85 10.73 9.07
CA GLU A 52 -13.82 10.66 10.12
C GLU A 52 -13.10 9.30 10.10
N GLU A 53 -13.85 8.21 10.02
CA GLU A 53 -13.27 6.87 9.83
C GLU A 53 -12.47 6.79 8.53
N ALA A 54 -12.96 7.46 7.48
CA ALA A 54 -12.29 7.50 6.20
C ALA A 54 -10.91 8.16 6.25
N LEU A 55 -10.82 9.30 6.92
CA LEU A 55 -9.58 10.04 7.06
C LEU A 55 -8.54 9.25 7.86
N HIS A 56 -8.96 8.59 8.94
CA HIS A 56 -8.06 7.72 9.71
C HIS A 56 -7.52 6.54 8.87
N GLU A 57 -8.38 5.89 8.08
CA GLU A 57 -7.94 4.78 7.24
C GLU A 57 -7.00 5.26 6.11
N CYS A 58 -7.29 6.42 5.51
CA CYS A 58 -6.38 7.06 4.54
C CYS A 58 -5.00 7.34 5.13
N GLU A 59 -4.94 7.84 6.37
CA GLU A 59 -3.67 8.08 7.07
C GLU A 59 -2.89 6.77 7.26
N ARG A 60 -3.56 5.71 7.73
CA ARG A 60 -2.94 4.38 7.87
C ARG A 60 -2.40 3.85 6.54
N MET A 61 -3.17 3.98 5.47
CA MET A 61 -2.74 3.58 4.12
C MET A 61 -1.54 4.37 3.64
N ASN A 62 -1.55 5.70 3.81
CA ASN A 62 -0.44 6.58 3.42
C ASN A 62 0.85 6.20 4.16
N ASN A 63 0.78 5.89 5.46
CA ASN A 63 1.94 5.44 6.23
C ASN A 63 2.53 4.12 5.71
N ARG A 64 1.67 3.17 5.30
CA ARG A 64 2.11 1.90 4.69
C ARG A 64 2.78 2.14 3.34
N VAL A 65 2.19 2.96 2.48
CA VAL A 65 2.78 3.33 1.18
C VAL A 65 4.12 4.05 1.36
N HIS A 66 4.23 4.98 2.31
CA HIS A 66 5.47 5.69 2.59
C HIS A 66 6.59 4.75 3.07
N THR A 67 6.23 3.73 3.87
CA THR A 67 7.15 2.67 4.27
C THR A 67 7.66 1.88 3.06
N MET A 68 6.77 1.51 2.14
CA MET A 68 7.13 0.82 0.89
C MET A 68 8.05 1.69 0.02
N GLN A 69 7.73 2.98 -0.14
CA GLN A 69 8.58 3.93 -0.88
C GLN A 69 9.98 4.03 -0.28
N THR A 70 10.08 4.10 1.06
CA THR A 70 11.36 4.14 1.77
C THR A 70 12.20 2.88 1.53
N LEU A 71 11.56 1.70 1.54
CA LEU A 71 12.24 0.44 1.26
C LEU A 71 12.73 0.38 -0.19
N LEU A 72 11.88 0.78 -1.15
CA LEU A 72 12.23 0.86 -2.56
C LEU A 72 13.41 1.81 -2.80
N SER A 73 13.40 3.01 -2.21
CA SER A 73 14.51 3.97 -2.31
C SER A 73 15.83 3.37 -1.82
N ARG A 74 15.83 2.66 -0.68
CA ARG A 74 17.04 2.00 -0.14
C ARG A 74 17.56 0.91 -1.08
N VAL A 75 16.68 0.14 -1.71
CA VAL A 75 17.07 -0.90 -2.68
C VAL A 75 17.69 -0.25 -3.92
N LEU A 76 17.07 0.82 -4.44
CA LEU A 76 17.60 1.56 -5.59
C LEU A 76 18.96 2.20 -5.30
N GLU A 77 19.16 2.77 -4.11
CA GLU A 77 20.45 3.33 -3.66
C GLU A 77 21.55 2.26 -3.58
N ARG A 78 21.24 1.07 -3.05
CA ARG A 78 22.19 -0.06 -3.00
C ARG A 78 22.60 -0.51 -4.39
N GLN A 79 21.65 -0.69 -5.30
CA GLN A 79 21.95 -1.07 -6.68
C GLN A 79 22.79 -0.01 -7.42
N GLN A 80 22.53 1.28 -7.18
CA GLN A 80 23.35 2.35 -7.76
C GLN A 80 24.79 2.35 -7.23
N LYS A 81 24.99 2.02 -5.96
CA LYS A 81 26.33 1.93 -5.35
C LYS A 81 27.11 0.74 -5.89
N GLU A 82 26.47 -0.41 -6.07
CA GLU A 82 27.07 -1.61 -6.66
C GLU A 82 27.46 -1.41 -8.12
N ARG A 83 26.67 -0.67 -8.91
CA ARG A 83 27.00 -0.35 -10.32
C ARG A 83 28.13 0.68 -10.50
N ARG A 84 28.49 1.42 -9.43
CA ARG A 84 29.55 2.44 -9.44
C ARG A 84 30.87 1.94 -8.84
N SER A 85 30.88 0.73 -8.28
CA SER A 85 32.04 0.10 -7.65
C SER A 85 32.63 -0.99 -8.54
#